data_AF-A0A2R6FC42-F1
#
_entry.id   AF-A0A2R6FC42-F1
#
_cell.length_a   1.000
_cell.length_b   1.000
_cell.length_c   1.000
_cell.angle_alpha   90.00
_cell.angle_beta   90.00
_cell.angle_gamma   90.00
#
_symmetry.space_group_name_H-M   'P 1'
#
loop_
_entity.id
_entity.type
_entity.pdbx_description
1 polymer ?
#
loop_
_entity_poly.entity_id
_entity_poly.type
_entity_poly.pdbx_seq_one_letter_code
_entity_poly.pdbx_strand_id
1 'polypeptide(L)' 'DGGRIVADDATVENSELGDNVHVRSGATIKNSTVEGTVVFRDASITDAEVEDSVIDVKASVDGKDLDGALLGQHTRVQ' A
#
# COMPACT_ATOMS: atom_id res chain seq x y z
N ASP A 1 15.77 8.18 10.57
CA ASP A 1 15.89 7.31 9.38
C ASP A 1 14.49 6.98 8.87
N GLY A 2 13.93 7.85 8.02
CA GLY A 2 12.61 7.65 7.39
C GLY A 2 12.67 6.65 6.25
N GLY A 3 13.27 5.49 6.52
CA GLY A 3 13.48 4.46 5.51
C GLY A 3 12.19 3.72 5.16
N ARG A 4 12.18 3.10 3.98
CA ARG A 4 11.14 2.16 3.56
C ARG A 4 11.54 0.72 3.92
N ILE A 5 10.59 -0.06 4.44
CA ILE A 5 10.78 -1.50 4.68
C ILE A 5 9.86 -2.25 3.72
N VAL A 6 10.46 -3.00 2.80
CA VAL A 6 9.73 -3.84 1.85
C VAL A 6 10.10 -5.29 2.12
N ALA A 7 9.10 -6.14 2.29
CA ALA A 7 9.32 -7.58 2.43
C ALA A 7 9.84 -8.19 1.12
N ASP A 8 10.72 -9.19 1.21
CA ASP A 8 11.38 -9.80 0.04
C ASP A 8 10.41 -10.46 -0.95
N ASP A 9 9.22 -10.86 -0.48
CA ASP A 9 8.15 -11.49 -1.26
C ASP A 9 7.05 -10.52 -1.69
N ALA A 10 7.19 -9.22 -1.39
CA ALA A 10 6.28 -8.20 -1.87
C ALA A 10 6.51 -7.96 -3.38
N THR A 11 5.41 -7.78 -4.11
CA THR A 11 5.45 -7.47 -5.55
C THR A 11 5.20 -5.98 -5.75
N VAL A 12 6.16 -5.29 -6.34
CA VAL A 12 6.06 -3.85 -6.67
C VAL A 12 6.42 -3.69 -8.14
N GLU A 13 5.43 -3.39 -8.98
CA GLU A 13 5.59 -3.27 -10.43
C GLU A 13 5.10 -1.90 -10.90
N ASN A 14 5.91 -1.20 -11.72
CA ASN A 14 5.58 0.13 -12.26
C ASN A 14 5.04 1.10 -11.19
N SER A 15 5.56 1.02 -9.97
CA SER A 15 5.04 1.73 -8.81
C SER A 15 6.15 2.47 -8.09
N GLU A 16 5.81 3.61 -7.51
CA GLU A 16 6.74 4.45 -6.75
C GLU A 16 6.46 4.31 -5.26
N LEU A 17 7.51 4.04 -4.48
CA LEU A 17 7.44 3.98 -3.02
C LEU A 17 8.25 5.13 -2.45
N GLY A 18 7.57 6.06 -1.80
CA GLY A 18 8.14 7.19 -1.09
C GLY A 18 8.77 6.80 0.25
N ASP A 19 9.01 7.83 1.08
CA ASP A 19 9.60 7.67 2.39
C ASP A 19 8.59 7.13 3.41
N ASN A 20 9.11 6.53 4.49
CA ASN A 20 8.31 6.03 5.60
C ASN A 20 7.25 4.97 5.22
N VAL A 21 7.49 4.24 4.12
CA VAL A 21 6.61 3.17 3.63
C VAL A 21 6.98 1.81 4.22
N HIS A 22 5.98 1.07 4.69
CA HIS A 22 6.16 -0.28 5.22
C HIS A 22 5.31 -1.30 4.47
N VAL A 23 5.93 -2.07 3.57
CA VAL A 23 5.28 -3.14 2.81
C VAL A 23 5.57 -4.49 3.45
N ARG A 24 4.53 -5.16 3.92
CA ARG A 24 4.61 -6.51 4.51
C ARG A 24 4.54 -7.61 3.46
N SER A 25 4.89 -8.82 3.89
CA SER A 25 4.95 -10.03 3.06
C SER A 25 3.63 -10.33 2.33
N GLY A 26 3.72 -10.73 1.06
CA GLY A 26 2.58 -11.03 0.19
C GLY A 26 1.82 -9.82 -0.36
N ALA A 27 2.24 -8.58 -0.06
CA ALA A 27 1.60 -7.40 -0.61
C ALA A 27 1.92 -7.21 -2.10
N THR A 28 0.96 -6.68 -2.86
CA THR A 28 1.09 -6.41 -4.30
C THR A 28 0.74 -4.96 -4.59
N ILE A 29 1.66 -4.22 -5.20
CA ILE A 29 1.52 -2.81 -5.59
C ILE A 29 1.82 -2.71 -7.07
N LYS A 30 0.87 -2.22 -7.86
CA LYS A 30 1.01 -2.12 -9.33
C LYS A 30 0.52 -0.78 -9.84
N ASN A 31 1.30 -0.15 -10.73
CA ASN A 31 0.96 1.14 -11.34
C ASN A 31 0.49 2.20 -10.31
N SER A 32 1.11 2.22 -9.13
CA SER A 32 0.60 2.98 -7.98
C SER A 32 1.72 3.79 -7.33
N THR A 33 1.35 4.88 -6.67
CA THR A 33 2.28 5.70 -5.88
C THR A 33 1.92 5.55 -4.42
N VAL A 34 2.90 5.23 -3.57
CA VAL A 34 2.67 4.98 -2.14
C VAL A 34 3.67 5.77 -1.31
N GLU A 35 3.20 6.63 -0.41
CA GLU A 35 4.04 7.45 0.47
C GLU A 35 3.48 7.46 1.90
N GLY A 36 4.35 7.48 2.92
CA GLY A 36 3.92 7.59 4.34
C GLY A 36 3.03 6.43 4.82
N THR A 37 2.98 5.33 4.08
CA THR A 37 1.89 4.35 4.18
C THR A 37 2.37 3.00 4.71
N VAL A 38 1.52 2.34 5.52
CA VAL A 38 1.76 0.99 6.03
C VAL A 38 0.85 -0.01 5.32
N VAL A 39 1.44 -0.91 4.53
CA VAL A 39 0.77 -1.97 3.78
C VAL A 39 0.98 -3.31 4.47
N PHE A 40 -0.11 -3.87 4.99
CA PHE A 40 -0.11 -5.17 5.66
C PHE A 40 -0.07 -6.35 4.67
N ARG A 41 0.05 -7.56 5.23
CA ARG A 41 0.20 -8.79 4.45
C ARG A 41 -1.02 -9.06 3.57
N ASP A 42 -0.79 -9.66 2.40
CA ASP A 42 -1.82 -10.01 1.42
C ASP A 42 -2.67 -8.82 0.92
N ALA A 43 -2.21 -7.57 1.09
CA ALA A 43 -2.91 -6.39 0.58
C ALA A 43 -2.57 -6.13 -0.91
N SER A 44 -3.52 -5.55 -1.65
CA SER A 44 -3.34 -5.22 -3.07
C SER A 44 -3.69 -3.77 -3.38
N ILE A 45 -2.78 -3.04 -4.02
CA ILE A 45 -2.98 -1.67 -4.49
C ILE A 45 -2.71 -1.66 -5.99
N THR A 46 -3.70 -1.24 -6.77
CA THR A 46 -3.57 -1.17 -8.24
C THR A 46 -4.14 0.14 -8.75
N ASP A 47 -3.41 0.77 -9.67
CA ASP A 47 -3.82 2.02 -10.33
C ASP A 47 -4.30 3.09 -9.33
N ALA A 48 -3.59 3.29 -8.22
CA ALA A 48 -4.02 4.16 -7.12
C ALA A 48 -2.86 4.96 -6.51
N GLU A 49 -3.16 6.17 -6.02
CA GLU A 49 -2.23 6.97 -5.23
C GLU A 49 -2.60 6.86 -3.73
N VAL A 50 -1.64 6.49 -2.88
CA VAL A 50 -1.87 6.21 -1.46
C VAL A 50 -0.85 6.95 -0.61
N GLU A 51 -1.33 7.96 0.11
CA GLU A 51 -0.50 8.85 0.93
C GLU A 51 -0.99 8.85 2.38
N ASP A 52 -0.03 8.82 3.32
CA ASP A 52 -0.26 8.89 4.78
C ASP A 52 -1.38 7.94 5.27
N SER A 53 -1.47 6.76 4.68
CA SER A 53 -2.59 5.84 4.85
C SER A 53 -2.14 4.52 5.49
N VAL A 54 -3.11 3.75 6.01
CA VAL A 54 -2.86 2.41 6.56
C VAL A 54 -3.76 1.40 5.86
N ILE A 55 -3.14 0.44 5.18
CA ILE A 55 -3.81 -0.62 4.41
C ILE A 55 -3.68 -1.94 5.17
N ASP A 56 -4.76 -2.39 5.80
CA ASP A 56 -4.77 -3.59 6.65
C ASP A 56 -4.72 -4.90 5.84
N VAL A 57 -4.57 -6.03 6.54
CA VAL A 57 -4.43 -7.37 5.96
C VAL A 57 -5.60 -7.68 5.03
N LYS A 58 -5.30 -8.13 3.81
CA LYS A 58 -6.29 -8.45 2.74
C LYS A 58 -7.17 -7.27 2.30
N ALA A 59 -6.78 -6.03 2.57
CA ALA A 59 -7.42 -4.87 1.96
C ALA A 59 -7.01 -4.75 0.50
N SER A 60 -7.92 -4.24 -0.33
CA SER A 60 -7.70 -4.04 -1.76
C SER A 60 -8.16 -2.65 -2.18
N VAL A 61 -7.29 -1.94 -2.91
CA VAL A 61 -7.54 -0.61 -3.48
C VAL A 61 -7.34 -0.73 -4.99
N ASP A 62 -8.33 -0.27 -5.75
CA ASP A 62 -8.34 -0.33 -7.22
C ASP A 62 -8.89 1.00 -7.74
N GLY A 63 -8.04 1.78 -8.43
CA GLY A 63 -8.48 3.01 -9.11
C GLY A 63 -8.93 4.15 -8.19
N LYS A 64 -8.53 4.14 -6.92
CA LYS A 64 -8.98 5.10 -5.90
C LYS A 64 -7.81 5.69 -5.14
N ASP A 65 -7.73 7.00 -5.19
CA ASP A 65 -6.72 7.75 -4.44
C ASP A 65 -7.13 7.85 -2.96
N LEU A 66 -6.16 7.65 -2.08
CA LEU A 66 -6.30 7.63 -0.64
C LEU A 66 -5.32 8.61 -0.03
N ASP A 67 -5.85 9.62 0.64
CA ASP A 67 -5.10 10.62 1.39
C ASP A 67 -5.54 10.56 2.85
N GLY A 68 -4.63 10.22 3.75
CA GLY A 68 -4.91 10.14 5.19
C GLY A 68 -5.97 9.09 5.57
N ALA A 69 -6.13 8.03 4.76
CA ALA A 69 -7.17 7.03 4.95
C ALA A 69 -6.71 5.86 5.83
N LEU A 70 -7.52 5.55 6.85
CA LEU A 70 -7.34 4.33 7.65
C LEU A 70 -8.25 3.22 7.10
N LEU A 71 -7.69 2.36 6.25
CA LEU A 71 -8.37 1.17 5.73
C LEU A 71 -8.13 -0.03 6.64
N GLY A 72 -9.00 -0.17 7.64
CA GLY A 72 -9.02 -1.32 8.55
C GLY A 72 -9.55 -2.60 7.90
N GLN A 73 -9.15 -3.74 8.48
CA GLN A 73 -9.54 -5.10 8.12
C GLN A 73 -11.06 -5.21 7.85
N HIS A 74 -11.40 -5.80 6.70
CA HIS A 74 -12.73 -5.88 6.06
C HIS A 74 -13.23 -4.69 5.22
N THR A 75 -12.42 -3.65 5.02
CA THR A 75 -12.83 -2.53 4.14
C THR A 75 -12.39 -2.77 2.70
N ARG A 76 -13.33 -2.64 1.76
CA ARG A 76 -13.07 -2.57 0.31
C ARG A 76 -13.56 -1.23 -0.20
N VAL A 77 -12.67 -0.49 -0.84
CA VAL A 77 -13.03 0.74 -1.56
C VAL A 77 -13.05 0.37 -3.05
N GLN A 78 -14.18 0.66 -3.71
CA GLN A 78 -14.43 0.46 -5.15
C GLN A 78 -14.90 1.77 -5.77
#